data_AF-A0A4Y1ZG87-F1
#
_entry.id   AF-A0A4Y1ZG87-F1
#
_cell.length_a   1.000
_cell.length_b   1.000
_cell.length_c   1.000
_cell.angle_alpha   90.00
_cell.angle_beta   90.00
_cell.angle_gamma   90.00
#
_symmetry.space_group_name_H-M   'P 1'
#
loop_
_entity.id
_entity.type
_entity.pdbx_description
1 polymer ?
#
loop_
_entity_poly.entity_id
_entity_poly.type
_entity_poly.pdbx_seq_one_letter_code
_entity_poly.pdbx_strand_id
1 'polypeptide(L)'
;MTKTQVEQNGIVTLTSEAAETLKDSHLLNEDLRPTTKKEHHWTAYNFASLWIGMCICIPTYTMSSGLIALGMNWWQAIVTIILGNLIVLIPILLNTHAGTKFGIPYPVFARLWFGSKGAHIPAIARAIVAAAWFGINCWYGGAAIDTLLVSMTGWEQVGGHLFIAFFAFWALNVLIAYRGPEAIRKMEFWAAPVLLILGLALLIWALTAAGGFGPMLSAPSKFNSVGSFLAIFFPALTGVIAFWATLALNIPDFGRYAKSQKAQVVGQSIALPGTMGLFAFIGVGVTSATVVIFGEAIWDPAALLSHFPPFVIFIGTIGIILAALTTNVAANVVAPARAAENLYPKKSPLPAVPF
;
A
#
# COMPACT_ATOMS: atom_id res chain seq x y z
N MET A 1 3.36 43.75 -13.51
CA MET A 1 2.78 42.40 -13.27
C MET A 1 2.90 42.10 -11.79
N THR A 2 1.78 41.95 -11.10
CA THR A 2 1.76 41.51 -9.69
C THR A 2 2.37 40.11 -9.61
N LYS A 3 3.29 39.86 -8.67
CA LYS A 3 3.85 38.52 -8.49
C LYS A 3 2.74 37.58 -8.03
N THR A 4 2.50 36.52 -8.79
CA THR A 4 1.47 35.52 -8.47
C THR A 4 1.96 34.45 -7.50
N GLN A 5 3.28 34.36 -7.30
CA GLN A 5 3.93 33.35 -6.48
C GLN A 5 5.06 33.97 -5.65
N VAL A 6 5.27 33.38 -4.47
CA VAL A 6 6.36 33.73 -3.55
C VAL A 6 7.10 32.45 -3.16
N GLU A 7 8.43 32.47 -3.32
CA GLU A 7 9.31 31.39 -2.87
C GLU A 7 9.93 31.73 -1.52
N GLN A 8 9.83 30.82 -0.56
CA GLN A 8 10.46 30.91 0.75
C GLN A 8 11.01 29.54 1.14
N ASN A 9 12.30 29.46 1.46
CA ASN A 9 12.98 28.20 1.84
C ASN A 9 12.78 27.05 0.83
N GLY A 10 12.72 27.37 -0.47
CA GLY A 10 12.54 26.39 -1.55
C GLY A 10 11.10 25.89 -1.72
N ILE A 11 10.13 26.48 -1.02
CA ILE A 11 8.69 26.24 -1.19
C ILE A 11 8.08 27.46 -1.87
N VAL A 12 7.30 27.22 -2.92
CA VAL A 12 6.58 28.19 -3.74
C VAL A 12 5.11 28.14 -3.35
N THR A 13 4.57 29.28 -2.94
CA THR A 13 3.15 29.43 -2.59
C THR A 13 2.51 30.56 -3.39
N LEU A 14 1.19 30.48 -3.61
CA LEU A 14 0.44 31.54 -4.24
C LEU A 14 0.36 32.77 -3.32
N THR A 15 0.41 33.97 -3.90
CA THR A 15 0.05 35.20 -3.18
C THR A 15 -1.44 35.24 -2.88
N SER A 16 -1.87 35.95 -1.84
CA SER A 16 -3.29 36.08 -1.50
C SER A 16 -4.10 36.64 -2.67
N GLU A 17 -3.55 37.61 -3.41
CA GLU A 17 -4.16 38.20 -4.61
C GLU A 17 -4.33 37.18 -5.75
N ALA A 18 -3.33 36.31 -5.96
CA ALA A 18 -3.42 35.22 -6.93
C ALA A 18 -4.41 34.14 -6.50
N ALA A 19 -4.49 33.83 -5.20
CA ALA A 19 -5.46 32.88 -4.68
C ALA A 19 -6.91 33.39 -4.85
N GLU A 20 -7.16 34.68 -4.59
CA GLU A 20 -8.47 35.30 -4.81
C GLU A 20 -8.89 35.28 -6.29
N THR A 21 -7.98 35.64 -7.20
CA THR A 21 -8.28 35.61 -8.66
C THR A 21 -8.53 34.21 -9.21
N LEU A 22 -8.06 33.16 -8.53
CA LEU A 22 -8.29 31.77 -8.91
C LEU A 22 -9.59 31.18 -8.36
N LYS A 23 -10.27 31.82 -7.39
CA LYS A 23 -11.49 31.28 -6.76
C LYS A 23 -12.60 30.97 -7.76
N ASP A 24 -12.74 31.79 -8.80
CA ASP A 24 -13.76 31.63 -9.84
C ASP A 24 -13.33 30.67 -10.97
N SER A 25 -12.13 30.09 -10.88
CA SER A 25 -11.64 29.16 -11.89
C SER A 25 -12.42 27.86 -11.87
N HIS A 26 -12.90 27.46 -13.05
CA HIS A 26 -13.58 26.18 -13.27
C HIS A 26 -12.69 24.94 -13.00
N LEU A 27 -11.38 25.13 -12.79
CA LEU A 27 -10.41 24.07 -12.51
C LEU A 27 -9.94 24.02 -11.05
N LEU A 28 -10.40 24.96 -10.22
CA LEU A 28 -10.06 25.02 -8.80
C LEU A 28 -11.13 24.29 -7.98
N ASN A 29 -10.68 23.39 -7.12
CA ASN A 29 -11.42 22.78 -6.03
C ASN A 29 -10.51 22.84 -4.79
N GLU A 30 -11.07 22.90 -3.58
CA GLU A 30 -10.35 22.81 -2.31
C GLU A 30 -9.40 21.60 -2.27
N ASP A 31 -9.77 20.46 -2.87
CA ASP A 31 -8.89 19.29 -2.90
C ASP A 31 -7.73 19.40 -3.89
N LEU A 32 -7.89 20.23 -4.94
CA LEU A 32 -6.92 20.41 -6.01
C LEU A 32 -6.08 21.68 -5.87
N ARG A 33 -6.40 22.55 -4.90
CA ARG A 33 -5.67 23.80 -4.71
C ARG A 33 -4.24 23.53 -4.23
N PRO A 34 -3.27 24.40 -4.59
CA PRO A 34 -1.97 24.38 -3.96
C PRO A 34 -2.08 24.55 -2.44
N THR A 35 -1.25 23.83 -1.69
CA THR A 35 -1.18 24.00 -0.23
C THR A 35 -0.66 25.38 0.16
N THR A 36 -1.24 25.91 1.22
CA THR A 36 -0.78 27.12 1.88
C THR A 36 0.48 26.84 2.68
N LYS A 37 1.24 27.89 3.00
CA LYS A 37 2.44 27.77 3.83
C LYS A 37 2.19 27.09 5.19
N LYS A 38 1.01 27.27 5.80
CA LYS A 38 0.66 26.64 7.07
C LYS A 38 0.44 25.12 6.94
N GLU A 39 0.03 24.67 5.76
CA GLU A 39 -0.19 23.24 5.45
C GLU A 39 1.13 22.49 5.17
N HIS A 40 2.23 23.19 4.90
CA HIS A 40 3.57 22.61 4.79
C HIS A 40 4.19 22.26 6.15
N HIS A 41 3.57 21.35 6.90
CA HIS A 41 3.99 20.97 8.25
C HIS A 41 4.53 19.54 8.38
N TRP A 42 4.44 18.71 7.35
CA TRP A 42 4.88 17.32 7.42
C TRP A 42 6.40 17.23 7.51
N THR A 43 6.84 16.55 8.57
CA THR A 43 8.24 16.25 8.83
C THR A 43 8.63 14.90 8.23
N ALA A 44 9.93 14.54 8.29
CA ALA A 44 10.39 13.20 7.92
C ALA A 44 9.65 12.08 8.69
N TYR A 45 9.22 12.36 9.92
CA TYR A 45 8.43 11.42 10.73
C TYR A 45 7.05 11.14 10.11
N ASN A 46 6.39 12.14 9.53
CA ASN A 46 5.09 11.95 8.88
C ASN A 46 5.22 11.06 7.65
N PHE A 47 6.24 11.30 6.81
CA PHE A 47 6.55 10.44 5.67
C PHE A 47 6.96 9.02 6.11
N ALA A 48 7.73 8.90 7.19
CA ALA A 48 8.11 7.60 7.72
C ALA A 48 6.90 6.82 8.23
N SER A 49 6.01 7.48 8.98
CA SER A 49 4.78 6.89 9.50
C SER A 49 3.83 6.46 8.39
N LEU A 50 3.72 7.28 7.32
CA LEU A 50 2.95 6.95 6.12
C LEU A 50 3.46 5.64 5.49
N TRP A 51 4.77 5.54 5.24
CA TRP A 51 5.36 4.33 4.65
C TRP A 51 5.26 3.13 5.57
N ILE A 52 5.45 3.30 6.88
CA ILE A 52 5.28 2.21 7.85
C ILE A 52 3.84 1.66 7.78
N GLY A 53 2.84 2.54 7.83
CA GLY A 53 1.44 2.14 7.75
C GLY A 53 1.07 1.45 6.44
N MET A 54 1.60 1.93 5.31
CA MET A 54 1.29 1.35 3.99
C MET A 54 2.02 0.03 3.71
N CYS A 55 3.24 -0.15 4.24
CA CYS A 55 4.04 -1.37 3.99
C CYS A 55 3.54 -2.57 4.80
N ILE A 56 2.92 -2.34 5.96
CA ILE A 56 2.34 -3.39 6.81
C ILE A 56 0.99 -3.78 6.22
N CYS A 57 1.00 -4.71 5.26
CA CYS A 57 -0.22 -5.22 4.64
C CYS A 57 -0.03 -6.65 4.10
N ILE A 58 -1.15 -7.34 3.89
CA ILE A 58 -1.16 -8.71 3.34
C ILE A 58 -0.52 -8.80 1.94
N PRO A 59 -0.73 -7.85 1.03
CA PRO A 59 -0.02 -7.84 -0.25
C PRO A 59 1.52 -7.84 -0.11
N THR A 60 2.10 -7.14 0.87
CA THR A 60 3.56 -7.18 1.10
C THR A 60 4.01 -8.57 1.55
N TYR A 61 3.27 -9.19 2.48
CA TYR A 61 3.54 -10.55 2.96
C TYR A 61 3.50 -11.55 1.80
N THR A 62 2.40 -11.55 1.04
CA THR A 62 2.19 -12.49 -0.06
C THR A 62 3.17 -12.28 -1.21
N MET A 63 3.55 -11.03 -1.52
CA MET A 63 4.59 -10.73 -2.49
C MET A 63 5.93 -11.34 -2.06
N SER A 64 6.33 -11.17 -0.79
CA SER A 64 7.62 -11.67 -0.32
C SER A 64 7.64 -13.20 -0.17
N SER A 65 6.58 -13.78 0.36
CA SER A 65 6.33 -15.22 0.41
C SER A 65 6.30 -15.87 -0.97
N GLY A 66 5.70 -15.19 -1.95
CA GLY A 66 5.63 -15.64 -3.34
C GLY A 66 7.01 -15.84 -3.98
N LEU A 67 8.00 -15.01 -3.62
CA LEU A 67 9.38 -15.20 -4.12
C LEU A 67 10.00 -16.52 -3.65
N ILE A 68 9.70 -16.95 -2.41
CA ILE A 68 10.11 -18.25 -1.88
C ILE A 68 9.39 -19.39 -2.61
N ALA A 69 8.08 -19.23 -2.84
CA ALA A 69 7.30 -20.19 -3.62
C ALA A 69 7.83 -20.33 -5.07
N LEU A 70 8.27 -19.23 -5.69
CA LEU A 70 8.94 -19.21 -6.99
C LEU A 70 10.34 -19.84 -7.00
N GLY A 71 10.88 -20.22 -5.84
CA GLY A 71 12.12 -20.98 -5.71
C GLY A 71 13.33 -20.17 -5.29
N MET A 72 13.19 -18.88 -4.98
CA MET A 72 14.26 -18.10 -4.35
C MET A 72 14.50 -18.60 -2.92
N ASN A 73 15.76 -18.56 -2.47
CA ASN A 73 16.04 -18.66 -1.04
C ASN A 73 15.72 -17.33 -0.32
N TRP A 74 15.79 -17.35 1.01
CA TRP A 74 15.40 -16.21 1.83
C TRP A 74 16.15 -14.92 1.50
N TRP A 75 17.48 -14.97 1.32
CA TRP A 75 18.27 -13.76 1.09
C TRP A 75 18.09 -13.23 -0.34
N GLN A 76 17.92 -14.11 -1.33
CA GLN A 76 17.62 -13.71 -2.71
C GLN A 76 16.29 -12.96 -2.76
N ALA A 77 15.27 -13.44 -2.04
CA ALA A 77 13.97 -12.78 -1.94
C ALA A 77 14.10 -11.39 -1.29
N ILE A 78 14.77 -11.29 -0.14
CA ILE A 78 14.95 -10.01 0.57
C ILE A 78 15.75 -9.00 -0.25
N VAL A 79 16.85 -9.42 -0.88
CA VAL A 79 17.65 -8.55 -1.76
C VAL A 79 16.82 -8.07 -2.95
N THR A 80 16.03 -8.95 -3.57
CA THR A 80 15.15 -8.57 -4.70
C THR A 80 14.13 -7.52 -4.26
N ILE A 81 13.55 -7.67 -3.08
CA ILE A 81 12.57 -6.72 -2.54
C ILE A 81 13.22 -5.37 -2.21
N ILE A 82 14.33 -5.38 -1.48
CA ILE A 82 15.05 -4.14 -1.13
C ILE A 82 15.50 -3.43 -2.40
N LEU A 83 16.06 -4.15 -3.36
CA LEU A 83 16.51 -3.58 -4.64
C LEU A 83 15.34 -2.95 -5.41
N GLY A 84 14.21 -3.66 -5.55
CA GLY A 84 13.03 -3.12 -6.23
C GLY A 84 12.51 -1.84 -5.56
N ASN A 85 12.51 -1.82 -4.22
CA ASN A 85 12.12 -0.65 -3.44
C ASN A 85 13.10 0.52 -3.58
N LEU A 86 14.41 0.25 -3.66
CA LEU A 86 15.42 1.29 -3.93
C LEU A 86 15.29 1.86 -5.35
N ILE A 87 14.94 1.03 -6.34
CA ILE A 87 14.73 1.48 -7.71
C ILE A 87 13.48 2.36 -7.80
N VAL A 88 12.34 1.93 -7.24
CA VAL A 88 11.09 2.71 -7.28
C VAL A 88 11.15 3.95 -6.39
N LEU A 89 12.03 3.98 -5.39
CA LEU A 89 12.29 5.17 -4.59
C LEU A 89 12.78 6.35 -5.44
N ILE A 90 13.54 6.11 -6.52
CA ILE A 90 14.03 7.17 -7.41
C ILE A 90 12.87 7.99 -7.99
N PRO A 91 11.91 7.41 -8.75
CA PRO A 91 10.78 8.18 -9.26
C PRO A 91 9.88 8.72 -8.14
N ILE A 92 9.75 8.02 -6.99
CA ILE A 92 9.03 8.55 -5.83
C ILE A 92 9.63 9.89 -5.39
N LEU A 93 10.95 9.96 -5.17
CA LEU A 93 11.61 11.18 -4.70
C LEU A 93 11.53 12.31 -5.73
N LEU A 94 11.68 11.97 -7.01
CA LEU A 94 11.59 12.94 -8.11
C LEU A 94 10.18 13.53 -8.24
N ASN A 95 9.14 12.70 -8.22
CA ASN A 95 7.75 13.19 -8.27
C ASN A 95 7.37 13.96 -7.00
N THR A 96 7.79 13.48 -5.82
CA THR A 96 7.55 14.17 -4.54
C THR A 96 8.15 15.58 -4.53
N HIS A 97 9.26 15.80 -5.25
CA HIS A 97 9.91 17.10 -5.34
C HIS A 97 8.95 18.18 -5.85
N ALA A 98 8.18 17.90 -6.90
CA ALA A 98 7.22 18.84 -7.46
C ALA A 98 6.09 19.15 -6.47
N GLY A 99 5.53 18.12 -5.84
CA GLY A 99 4.51 18.30 -4.79
C GLY A 99 5.03 19.15 -3.63
N THR A 100 6.24 18.85 -3.14
CA THR A 100 6.87 19.59 -2.02
C THR A 100 7.19 21.03 -2.37
N LYS A 101 7.70 21.28 -3.59
CA LYS A 101 8.11 22.63 -4.00
C LYS A 101 6.90 23.52 -4.26
N PHE A 102 5.87 23.03 -4.95
CA PHE A 102 4.77 23.87 -5.42
C PHE A 102 3.46 23.67 -4.66
N GLY A 103 3.42 22.72 -3.72
CA GLY A 103 2.21 22.41 -2.96
C GLY A 103 1.10 21.77 -3.80
N ILE A 104 1.42 21.25 -4.99
CA ILE A 104 0.41 20.77 -5.95
C ILE A 104 0.20 19.26 -5.85
N PRO A 105 -1.06 18.78 -5.96
CA PRO A 105 -1.36 17.35 -6.04
C PRO A 105 -1.06 16.79 -7.45
N TYR A 106 -1.06 15.47 -7.57
CA TYR A 106 -0.75 14.76 -8.81
C TYR A 106 -1.62 15.19 -10.01
N PRO A 107 -2.96 15.35 -9.89
CA PRO A 107 -3.78 15.77 -11.03
C PRO A 107 -3.36 17.14 -11.58
N VAL A 108 -2.92 18.07 -10.72
CA VAL A 108 -2.42 19.38 -11.16
C VAL A 108 -1.04 19.24 -11.80
N PHE A 109 -0.16 18.42 -11.23
CA PHE A 109 1.15 18.13 -11.80
C PHE A 109 1.05 17.46 -13.18
N ALA A 110 0.10 16.53 -13.35
CA ALA A 110 -0.15 15.83 -14.62
C ALA A 110 -0.62 16.77 -15.74
N ARG A 111 -1.30 17.88 -15.41
CA ARG A 111 -1.76 18.88 -16.40
C ARG A 111 -0.60 19.55 -17.14
N LEU A 112 0.60 19.59 -16.58
CA LEU A 112 1.78 20.15 -17.24
C LEU A 112 2.17 19.36 -18.51
N TRP A 113 1.91 18.05 -18.51
CA TRP A 113 2.32 17.15 -19.59
C TRP A 113 1.15 16.78 -20.50
N PHE A 114 -0.02 16.55 -19.92
CA PHE A 114 -1.20 16.07 -20.65
C PHE A 114 -2.24 17.17 -20.93
N GLY A 115 -2.06 18.38 -20.40
CA GLY A 115 -3.07 19.42 -20.42
C GLY A 115 -4.27 19.12 -19.50
N SER A 116 -5.23 20.05 -19.45
CA SER A 116 -6.41 19.95 -18.57
C SER A 116 -7.29 18.73 -18.89
N LYS A 117 -7.52 18.45 -20.18
CA LYS A 117 -8.33 17.31 -20.63
C LYS A 117 -7.54 16.00 -20.69
N GLY A 118 -6.27 16.03 -21.08
CA GLY A 118 -5.48 14.79 -21.20
C GLY A 118 -5.13 14.19 -19.84
N ALA A 119 -5.09 14.99 -18.76
CA ALA A 119 -4.87 14.52 -17.40
C ALA A 119 -5.95 13.51 -16.92
N HIS A 120 -7.08 13.39 -17.61
CA HIS A 120 -8.08 12.37 -17.33
C HIS A 120 -7.60 10.95 -17.67
N ILE A 121 -6.75 10.77 -18.68
CA ILE A 121 -6.23 9.46 -19.08
C ILE A 121 -5.45 8.79 -17.93
N PRO A 122 -4.39 9.41 -17.36
CA PRO A 122 -3.68 8.80 -16.24
C PRO A 122 -4.55 8.67 -14.99
N ALA A 123 -5.51 9.58 -14.77
CA ALA A 123 -6.45 9.47 -13.64
C ALA A 123 -7.34 8.23 -13.75
N ILE A 124 -7.89 7.94 -14.94
CA ILE A 124 -8.70 6.74 -15.19
C ILE A 124 -7.85 5.48 -15.08
N ALA A 125 -6.65 5.46 -15.67
CA ALA A 125 -5.74 4.33 -15.57
C ALA A 125 -5.43 4.00 -14.10
N ARG A 126 -5.16 5.03 -13.28
CA ARG A 126 -4.96 4.87 -11.84
C ARG A 126 -6.19 4.34 -11.11
N ALA A 127 -7.39 4.79 -11.49
CA ALA A 127 -8.64 4.32 -10.89
C ALA A 127 -8.90 2.84 -11.20
N ILE A 128 -8.62 2.39 -12.44
CA ILE A 128 -8.71 0.96 -12.83
C ILE A 128 -7.76 0.12 -11.99
N VAL A 129 -6.51 0.55 -11.82
CA VAL A 129 -5.53 -0.19 -11.02
C VAL A 129 -5.93 -0.21 -9.53
N ALA A 130 -6.50 0.88 -9.01
CA ALA A 130 -7.05 0.90 -7.66
C ALA A 130 -8.20 -0.12 -7.50
N ALA A 131 -9.11 -0.22 -8.47
CA ALA A 131 -10.20 -1.19 -8.45
C ALA A 131 -9.68 -2.64 -8.48
N ALA A 132 -8.61 -2.91 -9.25
CA ALA A 132 -7.96 -4.22 -9.24
C ALA A 132 -7.35 -4.55 -7.87
N TRP A 133 -6.60 -3.63 -7.27
CA TRP A 133 -6.10 -3.77 -5.91
C TRP A 133 -7.22 -3.91 -4.87
N PHE A 134 -8.36 -3.26 -5.12
CA PHE A 134 -9.54 -3.41 -4.28
C PHE A 134 -10.07 -4.84 -4.28
N GLY A 135 -10.18 -5.44 -5.47
CA GLY A 135 -10.52 -6.84 -5.61
C GLY A 135 -9.53 -7.77 -4.90
N ILE A 136 -8.23 -7.56 -5.08
CA ILE A 136 -7.18 -8.40 -4.45
C ILE A 136 -7.27 -8.35 -2.91
N ASN A 137 -7.42 -7.16 -2.32
CA ASN A 137 -7.57 -7.06 -0.87
C ASN A 137 -8.89 -7.68 -0.40
N CYS A 138 -9.96 -7.55 -1.17
CA CYS A 138 -11.21 -8.24 -0.86
C CYS A 138 -11.07 -9.76 -0.91
N TRP A 139 -10.23 -10.28 -1.82
CA TRP A 139 -9.91 -11.70 -1.90
C TRP A 139 -9.23 -12.20 -0.64
N TYR A 140 -8.20 -11.50 -0.15
CA TYR A 140 -7.52 -11.91 1.08
C TYR A 140 -8.44 -11.92 2.31
N GLY A 141 -9.26 -10.87 2.48
CA GLY A 141 -10.22 -10.83 3.59
C GLY A 141 -11.32 -11.88 3.45
N GLY A 142 -11.84 -12.09 2.24
CA GLY A 142 -12.84 -13.11 1.94
C GLY A 142 -12.32 -14.53 2.18
N ALA A 143 -11.11 -14.84 1.70
CA ALA A 143 -10.47 -16.14 1.91
C ALA A 143 -10.24 -16.44 3.39
N ALA A 144 -9.84 -15.43 4.19
CA ALA A 144 -9.69 -15.63 5.63
C ALA A 144 -11.02 -15.92 6.34
N ILE A 145 -12.10 -15.19 5.99
CA ILE A 145 -13.45 -15.47 6.49
C ILE A 145 -13.89 -16.88 6.10
N ASP A 146 -13.64 -17.25 4.85
CA ASP A 146 -13.97 -18.57 4.33
C ASP A 146 -13.27 -19.69 5.11
N THR A 147 -11.94 -19.59 5.27
CA THR A 147 -11.15 -20.52 6.09
C THR A 147 -11.70 -20.65 7.51
N LEU A 148 -12.07 -19.53 8.14
CA LEU A 148 -12.65 -19.54 9.48
C LEU A 148 -13.97 -20.32 9.51
N LEU A 149 -14.90 -20.01 8.59
CA LEU A 149 -16.21 -20.64 8.53
C LEU A 149 -16.10 -22.14 8.22
N VAL A 150 -15.21 -22.55 7.33
CA VAL A 150 -14.91 -23.97 7.06
C VAL A 150 -14.37 -24.66 8.30
N SER A 151 -13.46 -24.02 9.05
CA SER A 151 -12.84 -24.65 10.23
C SER A 151 -13.79 -24.86 11.41
N MET A 152 -14.88 -24.08 11.49
CA MET A 152 -15.80 -24.09 12.63
C MET A 152 -17.16 -24.72 12.31
N THR A 153 -17.50 -24.89 11.03
CA THR A 153 -18.83 -25.30 10.58
C THR A 153 -18.74 -26.17 9.32
N GLY A 154 -19.87 -26.63 8.78
CA GLY A 154 -19.93 -27.33 7.48
C GLY A 154 -19.92 -26.40 6.25
N TRP A 155 -19.34 -25.19 6.35
CA TRP A 155 -19.41 -24.14 5.32
C TRP A 155 -18.87 -24.58 3.95
N GLU A 156 -17.89 -25.49 3.94
CA GLU A 156 -17.32 -26.11 2.73
C GLU A 156 -18.37 -26.79 1.83
N GLN A 157 -19.51 -27.21 2.39
CA GLN A 157 -20.59 -27.87 1.64
C GLN A 157 -21.46 -26.87 0.87
N VAL A 158 -21.31 -25.57 1.12
CA VAL A 158 -22.05 -24.51 0.41
C VAL A 158 -21.37 -24.25 -0.94
N GLY A 159 -22.09 -24.49 -2.04
CA GLY A 159 -21.58 -24.19 -3.38
C GLY A 159 -21.20 -22.71 -3.53
N GLY A 160 -19.95 -22.43 -3.92
CA GLY A 160 -19.45 -21.06 -4.07
C GLY A 160 -19.17 -20.32 -2.75
N HIS A 161 -19.00 -21.04 -1.64
CA HIS A 161 -18.73 -20.50 -0.30
C HIS A 161 -17.66 -19.39 -0.28
N LEU A 162 -16.54 -19.59 -0.99
CA LEU A 162 -15.46 -18.60 -1.11
C LEU A 162 -15.91 -17.30 -1.79
N PHE A 163 -16.71 -17.37 -2.86
CA PHE A 163 -17.24 -16.18 -3.53
C PHE A 163 -18.26 -15.44 -2.66
N ILE A 164 -19.05 -16.17 -1.86
CA ILE A 164 -19.96 -15.57 -0.90
C ILE A 164 -19.17 -14.79 0.16
N ALA A 165 -18.11 -15.38 0.72
CA ALA A 165 -17.23 -14.71 1.68
C ALA A 165 -16.53 -13.50 1.07
N PHE A 166 -16.06 -13.61 -0.18
CA PHE A 166 -15.52 -12.49 -0.96
C PHE A 166 -16.50 -11.32 -1.08
N PHE A 167 -17.73 -11.58 -1.55
CA PHE A 167 -18.73 -10.51 -1.73
C PHE A 167 -19.22 -9.94 -0.40
N ALA A 168 -19.28 -10.75 0.66
CA ALA A 168 -19.58 -10.27 2.01
C ALA A 168 -18.50 -9.29 2.51
N PHE A 169 -17.23 -9.65 2.32
CA PHE A 169 -16.12 -8.78 2.71
C PHE A 169 -16.02 -7.53 1.81
N TRP A 170 -16.32 -7.67 0.51
CA TRP A 170 -16.45 -6.55 -0.41
C TRP A 170 -17.52 -5.56 0.07
N ALA A 171 -18.70 -6.06 0.46
CA ALA A 171 -19.79 -5.23 0.97
C ALA A 171 -19.41 -4.51 2.28
N LEU A 172 -18.66 -5.19 3.17
CA LEU A 172 -18.11 -4.58 4.38
C LEU A 172 -17.17 -3.41 4.05
N ASN A 173 -16.26 -3.58 3.08
CA ASN A 173 -15.36 -2.52 2.64
C ASN A 173 -16.13 -1.30 2.12
N VAL A 174 -17.16 -1.55 1.30
CA VAL A 174 -18.01 -0.50 0.75
C VAL A 174 -18.79 0.23 1.85
N LEU A 175 -19.38 -0.51 2.80
CA LEU A 175 -20.11 0.08 3.93
C LEU A 175 -19.22 1.00 4.77
N ILE A 176 -17.97 0.61 5.01
CA ILE A 176 -17.02 1.41 5.78
C ILE A 176 -16.55 2.62 4.98
N ALA A 177 -16.29 2.45 3.69
CA ALA A 177 -15.99 3.57 2.79
C ALA A 177 -17.11 4.63 2.79
N TYR A 178 -18.38 4.21 2.81
CA TYR A 178 -19.53 5.13 2.90
C TYR A 178 -19.61 5.93 4.19
N ARG A 179 -19.02 5.46 5.30
CA ARG A 179 -18.97 6.21 6.58
C ARG A 179 -17.97 7.38 6.56
N GLY A 180 -17.19 7.49 5.49
CA GLY A 180 -16.31 8.62 5.23
C GLY A 180 -14.97 8.58 5.98
N PRO A 181 -14.10 9.59 5.74
CA PRO A 181 -12.69 9.60 6.13
C PRO A 181 -12.40 9.42 7.62
N GLU A 182 -13.27 9.94 8.48
CA GLU A 182 -13.04 9.89 9.93
C GLU A 182 -13.12 8.46 10.48
N ALA A 183 -14.00 7.62 9.91
CA ALA A 183 -14.09 6.22 10.25
C ALA A 183 -12.81 5.46 9.84
N ILE A 184 -12.27 5.78 8.67
CA ILE A 184 -11.05 5.18 8.11
C ILE A 184 -9.86 5.47 9.04
N ARG A 185 -9.67 6.75 9.38
CA ARG A 185 -8.57 7.19 10.26
C ARG A 185 -8.62 6.53 11.64
N LYS A 186 -9.81 6.43 12.25
CA LYS A 186 -9.97 5.77 13.57
C LYS A 186 -9.60 4.29 13.48
N MET A 187 -9.97 3.62 12.39
CA MET A 187 -9.67 2.20 12.17
C MET A 187 -8.17 1.97 11.96
N GLU A 188 -7.50 2.79 11.16
CA GLU A 188 -6.05 2.69 10.91
C GLU A 188 -5.22 2.83 12.18
N PHE A 189 -5.60 3.77 13.07
CA PHE A 189 -4.90 4.00 14.33
C PHE A 189 -4.82 2.74 15.20
N TRP A 190 -5.90 1.95 15.24
CA TRP A 190 -5.94 0.70 16.00
C TRP A 190 -5.37 -0.49 15.24
N ALA A 191 -5.48 -0.50 13.91
CA ALA A 191 -5.01 -1.61 13.10
C ALA A 191 -3.49 -1.75 13.11
N ALA A 192 -2.73 -0.65 12.96
CA ALA A 192 -1.28 -0.72 12.80
C ALA A 192 -0.56 -1.46 13.96
N PRO A 193 -0.85 -1.18 15.26
CA PRO A 193 -0.28 -1.95 16.36
C PRO A 193 -0.69 -3.43 16.36
N VAL A 194 -1.96 -3.71 16.06
CA VAL A 194 -2.49 -5.08 16.04
C VAL A 194 -1.80 -5.91 14.95
N LEU A 195 -1.64 -5.36 13.75
CA LEU A 195 -0.97 -6.05 12.64
C LEU A 195 0.50 -6.30 12.92
N LEU A 196 1.18 -5.35 13.56
CA LEU A 196 2.57 -5.53 13.98
C LEU A 196 2.69 -6.67 14.99
N ILE A 197 1.83 -6.70 16.01
CA ILE A 197 1.81 -7.76 17.04
C ILE A 197 1.54 -9.12 16.39
N LEU A 198 0.55 -9.22 15.50
CA LEU A 198 0.20 -10.46 14.81
C LEU A 198 1.33 -10.93 13.87
N GLY A 199 1.96 -10.01 13.13
CA GLY A 199 3.11 -10.33 12.28
C GLY A 199 4.30 -10.85 13.08
N LEU A 200 4.59 -10.24 14.23
CA LEU A 200 5.64 -10.71 15.14
C LEU A 200 5.29 -12.06 15.79
N ALA A 201 4.03 -12.24 16.21
CA ALA A 201 3.56 -13.52 16.75
C ALA A 201 3.69 -14.65 15.72
N LEU A 202 3.35 -14.38 14.45
CA LEU A 202 3.51 -15.34 13.36
C LEU A 202 4.98 -15.67 13.09
N LEU A 203 5.87 -14.67 13.15
CA LEU A 203 7.32 -14.89 13.02
C LEU A 203 7.89 -15.72 14.18
N ILE A 204 7.47 -15.45 15.41
CA ILE A 204 7.88 -16.22 16.60
C ILE A 204 7.39 -17.68 16.47
N TRP A 205 6.14 -17.88 16.05
CA TRP A 205 5.62 -19.21 15.76
C TRP A 205 6.48 -19.92 14.71
N ALA A 206 6.74 -19.29 13.56
CA ALA A 206 7.55 -19.88 12.50
C ALA A 206 8.96 -20.26 12.99
N LEU A 207 9.58 -19.37 13.77
CA LEU A 207 10.90 -19.59 14.35
C LEU A 207 10.92 -20.80 15.29
N THR A 208 9.93 -20.89 16.20
CA THR A 208 9.84 -21.96 17.20
C THR A 208 9.45 -23.30 16.56
N ALA A 209 8.48 -23.30 15.65
CA ALA A 209 8.01 -24.49 14.96
C ALA A 209 9.06 -25.07 14.00
N ALA A 210 9.90 -24.23 13.38
CA ALA A 210 10.99 -24.69 12.53
C ALA A 210 12.23 -25.17 13.31
N GLY A 211 12.32 -24.90 14.62
CA GLY A 211 13.51 -25.26 15.42
C GLY A 211 14.64 -24.22 15.40
N GLY A 212 14.31 -22.94 15.19
CA GLY A 212 15.23 -21.81 15.22
C GLY A 212 15.60 -21.25 13.84
N PHE A 213 16.40 -20.17 13.81
CA PHE A 213 16.72 -19.45 12.58
C PHE A 213 17.50 -20.29 11.56
N GLY A 214 18.37 -21.17 12.05
CA GLY A 214 19.18 -22.05 11.20
C GLY A 214 18.31 -22.93 10.31
N PRO A 215 17.48 -23.82 10.87
CA PRO A 215 16.53 -24.62 10.10
C PRO A 215 15.54 -23.77 9.31
N MET A 216 14.94 -22.73 9.91
CA MET A 216 13.94 -21.88 9.28
C MET A 216 14.43 -21.27 7.96
N LEU A 217 15.70 -20.86 7.90
CA LEU A 217 16.31 -20.20 6.75
C LEU A 217 17.26 -21.11 5.97
N SER A 218 17.20 -22.43 6.19
CA SER A 218 18.09 -23.41 5.57
C SER A 218 17.72 -23.79 4.13
N ALA A 219 16.49 -23.49 3.71
CA ALA A 219 15.99 -23.88 2.40
C ALA A 219 16.88 -23.30 1.27
N PRO A 220 17.51 -24.15 0.44
CA PRO A 220 18.36 -23.68 -0.63
C PRO A 220 17.53 -23.09 -1.79
N SER A 221 18.20 -22.33 -2.64
CA SER A 221 17.63 -21.85 -3.90
C SER A 221 17.29 -23.05 -4.79
N LYS A 222 16.11 -23.06 -5.40
CA LYS A 222 15.70 -24.09 -6.38
C LYS A 222 16.34 -23.90 -7.76
N PHE A 223 17.04 -22.79 -7.97
CA PHE A 223 17.71 -22.48 -9.24
C PHE A 223 19.08 -23.15 -9.34
N ASN A 224 19.27 -23.96 -10.38
CA ASN A 224 20.51 -24.71 -10.63
C ASN A 224 21.55 -23.94 -11.46
N SER A 225 21.19 -22.78 -12.01
CA SER A 225 22.09 -21.93 -12.79
C SER A 225 21.73 -20.46 -12.65
N VAL A 226 22.71 -19.57 -12.89
CA VAL A 226 22.49 -18.11 -12.92
C VAL A 226 21.42 -17.75 -13.96
N GLY A 227 21.41 -18.39 -15.13
CA GLY A 227 20.39 -18.16 -16.17
C GLY A 227 18.97 -18.47 -15.69
N SER A 228 18.78 -19.60 -15.00
CA SER A 228 17.46 -19.97 -14.44
C SER A 228 17.00 -19.02 -13.34
N PHE A 229 17.93 -18.52 -12.52
CA PHE A 229 17.63 -17.49 -11.52
C PHE A 229 17.25 -16.16 -12.18
N LEU A 230 18.04 -15.69 -13.15
CA LEU A 230 17.79 -14.41 -13.82
C LEU A 230 16.44 -14.37 -14.56
N ALA A 231 16.01 -15.50 -15.11
CA ALA A 231 14.71 -15.65 -15.76
C ALA A 231 13.53 -15.37 -14.81
N ILE A 232 13.67 -15.63 -13.51
CA ILE A 232 12.66 -15.31 -12.50
C ILE A 232 12.95 -13.99 -11.80
N PHE A 233 14.22 -13.68 -11.58
CA PHE A 233 14.66 -12.47 -10.88
C PHE A 233 14.19 -11.20 -11.57
N PHE A 234 14.34 -11.05 -12.89
CA PHE A 234 13.91 -9.83 -13.57
C PHE A 234 12.40 -9.62 -13.50
N PRO A 235 11.53 -10.61 -13.83
CA PRO A 235 10.10 -10.49 -13.61
C PRO A 235 9.71 -10.20 -12.15
N ALA A 236 10.34 -10.88 -11.18
CA ALA A 236 10.10 -10.66 -9.76
C ALA A 236 10.47 -9.23 -9.34
N LEU A 237 11.63 -8.74 -9.76
CA LEU A 237 12.09 -7.37 -9.51
C LEU A 237 11.14 -6.35 -10.13
N THR A 238 10.70 -6.58 -11.37
CA THR A 238 9.68 -5.75 -12.02
C THR A 238 8.37 -5.77 -11.24
N GLY A 239 7.95 -6.92 -10.70
CA GLY A 239 6.77 -7.03 -9.84
C GLY A 239 6.89 -6.18 -8.57
N VAL A 240 8.04 -6.23 -7.89
CA VAL A 240 8.32 -5.40 -6.70
C VAL A 240 8.30 -3.91 -7.06
N ILE A 241 8.89 -3.51 -8.19
CA ILE A 241 8.86 -2.11 -8.65
C ILE A 241 7.42 -1.68 -8.97
N ALA A 242 6.68 -2.53 -9.69
CA ALA A 242 5.30 -2.27 -10.10
C ALA A 242 4.35 -2.13 -8.91
N PHE A 243 4.62 -2.83 -7.81
CA PHE A 243 3.85 -2.75 -6.57
C PHE A 243 3.67 -1.30 -6.09
N TRP A 244 4.74 -0.50 -6.15
CA TRP A 244 4.72 0.92 -5.75
C TRP A 244 4.70 1.93 -6.89
N ALA A 245 4.74 1.48 -8.15
CA ALA A 245 4.79 2.37 -9.31
C ALA A 245 3.58 3.32 -9.39
N THR A 246 2.39 2.84 -9.03
CA THR A 246 1.17 3.67 -9.04
C THR A 246 1.19 4.76 -7.97
N LEU A 247 1.77 4.46 -6.81
CA LEU A 247 1.95 5.44 -5.74
C LEU A 247 3.07 6.42 -6.08
N ALA A 248 4.12 5.98 -6.77
CA ALA A 248 5.18 6.86 -7.25
C ALA A 248 4.66 8.00 -8.14
N LEU A 249 3.57 7.79 -8.87
CA LEU A 249 2.88 8.85 -9.62
C LEU A 249 2.13 9.79 -8.69
N ASN A 250 1.33 9.24 -7.76
CA ASN A 250 0.43 10.02 -6.91
C ASN A 250 1.08 10.59 -5.64
N ILE A 251 2.36 10.30 -5.38
CA ILE A 251 3.06 10.79 -4.20
C ILE A 251 3.04 12.32 -4.01
N PRO A 252 2.90 13.19 -5.04
CA PRO A 252 2.69 14.63 -4.83
C PRO A 252 1.47 14.96 -3.96
N ASP A 253 0.44 14.09 -3.92
CA ASP A 253 -0.76 14.27 -3.08
C ASP A 253 -0.41 14.32 -1.58
N PHE A 254 0.65 13.61 -1.18
CA PHE A 254 1.22 13.65 0.16
C PHE A 254 2.38 14.63 0.26
N GLY A 255 3.22 14.68 -0.78
CA GLY A 255 4.39 15.55 -0.89
C GLY A 255 4.07 17.04 -0.72
N ARG A 256 2.87 17.48 -1.13
CA ARG A 256 2.41 18.86 -0.96
C ARG A 256 2.40 19.37 0.48
N TYR A 257 2.30 18.49 1.47
CA TYR A 257 2.32 18.87 2.87
C TYR A 257 3.73 18.92 3.47
N ALA A 258 4.78 18.55 2.72
CA ALA A 258 6.15 18.49 3.22
C ALA A 258 6.67 19.86 3.65
N LYS A 259 7.25 19.94 4.85
CA LYS A 259 7.90 21.15 5.35
C LYS A 259 9.18 21.54 4.60
N SER A 260 9.83 20.58 3.93
CA SER A 260 11.04 20.79 3.13
C SER A 260 11.38 19.57 2.27
N GLN A 261 12.19 19.79 1.23
CA GLN A 261 12.73 18.71 0.39
C GLN A 261 13.55 17.70 1.20
N LYS A 262 14.31 18.16 2.21
CA LYS A 262 15.06 17.26 3.09
C LYS A 262 14.11 16.35 3.88
N ALA A 263 12.98 16.88 4.36
CA ALA A 263 12.02 16.10 5.14
C ALA A 263 11.43 14.94 4.32
N GLN A 264 10.99 15.20 3.09
CA GLN A 264 10.46 14.15 2.23
C GLN A 264 11.54 13.14 1.80
N VAL A 265 12.75 13.61 1.44
CA VAL A 265 13.83 12.70 1.00
C VAL A 265 14.25 11.75 2.13
N VAL A 266 14.48 12.28 3.33
CA VAL A 266 14.95 11.46 4.45
C VAL A 266 13.85 10.52 4.92
N GLY A 267 12.62 11.02 5.08
CA GLY A 267 11.51 10.20 5.58
C GLY A 267 11.19 9.01 4.67
N GLN A 268 11.13 9.25 3.36
CA GLN A 268 10.80 8.20 2.40
C GLN A 268 11.97 7.23 2.16
N SER A 269 13.21 7.73 2.05
CA SER A 269 14.38 6.88 1.77
C SER A 269 14.71 5.91 2.90
N ILE A 270 14.40 6.26 4.15
CA ILE A 270 14.64 5.38 5.30
C ILE A 270 13.47 4.42 5.48
N ALA A 271 12.24 4.94 5.47
CA ALA A 271 11.08 4.16 5.86
C ALA A 271 10.64 3.15 4.79
N LEU A 272 10.63 3.54 3.50
CA LEU A 272 10.14 2.63 2.45
C LEU A 272 11.01 1.36 2.35
N PRO A 273 12.33 1.44 2.04
CA PRO A 273 13.15 0.23 1.95
C PRO A 273 13.28 -0.50 3.29
N GLY A 274 13.39 0.25 4.40
CA GLY A 274 13.55 -0.32 5.74
C GLY A 274 12.33 -1.12 6.19
N THR A 275 11.14 -0.54 6.13
CA THR A 275 9.92 -1.25 6.52
C THR A 275 9.58 -2.38 5.56
N MET A 276 9.79 -2.19 4.25
CA MET A 276 9.63 -3.27 3.27
C MET A 276 10.53 -4.45 3.57
N GLY A 277 11.82 -4.23 3.81
CA GLY A 277 12.75 -5.31 4.17
C GLY A 277 12.32 -6.05 5.44
N LEU A 278 11.95 -5.31 6.49
CA LEU A 278 11.51 -5.90 7.76
C LEU A 278 10.22 -6.72 7.63
N PHE A 279 9.19 -6.17 6.99
CA PHE A 279 7.92 -6.87 6.87
C PHE A 279 7.97 -7.99 5.82
N ALA A 280 8.75 -7.81 4.75
CA ALA A 280 9.02 -8.88 3.80
C ALA A 280 9.74 -10.05 4.46
N PHE A 281 10.63 -9.81 5.42
CA PHE A 281 11.29 -10.86 6.19
C PHE A 281 10.30 -11.70 7.00
N ILE A 282 9.21 -11.12 7.50
CA ILE A 282 8.15 -11.92 8.13
C ILE A 282 7.57 -12.90 7.11
N GLY A 283 7.16 -12.44 5.92
CA GLY A 283 6.62 -13.33 4.87
C GLY A 283 7.63 -14.40 4.41
N VAL A 284 8.85 -13.98 4.11
CA VAL A 284 9.93 -14.88 3.69
C VAL A 284 10.27 -15.90 4.77
N GLY A 285 10.45 -15.46 6.02
CA GLY A 285 10.81 -16.32 7.14
C GLY A 285 9.71 -17.33 7.45
N VAL A 286 8.46 -16.86 7.49
CA VAL A 286 7.29 -17.73 7.74
C VAL A 286 7.13 -18.75 6.61
N THR A 287 7.14 -18.33 5.35
CA THR A 287 7.00 -19.26 4.21
C THR A 287 8.21 -20.19 4.08
N SER A 288 9.42 -19.75 4.44
CA SER A 288 10.58 -20.64 4.52
C SER A 288 10.40 -21.68 5.64
N ALA A 289 9.81 -21.30 6.78
CA ALA A 289 9.45 -22.24 7.84
C ALA A 289 8.43 -23.28 7.38
N THR A 290 7.43 -22.90 6.57
CA THR A 290 6.44 -23.87 6.08
C THR A 290 7.06 -24.95 5.20
N VAL A 291 8.12 -24.63 4.45
CA VAL A 291 8.87 -25.63 3.67
C VAL A 291 9.49 -26.67 4.61
N VAL A 292 9.99 -26.25 5.77
CA VAL A 292 10.58 -27.15 6.78
C VAL A 292 9.51 -27.94 7.54
N ILE A 293 8.40 -27.30 7.91
CA ILE A 293 7.35 -27.88 8.77
C ILE A 293 6.41 -28.78 7.96
N PHE A 294 5.99 -28.34 6.78
CA PHE A 294 4.96 -28.98 5.96
C PHE A 294 5.49 -29.54 4.63
N GLY A 295 6.75 -29.28 4.27
CA GLY A 295 7.35 -29.75 3.02
C GLY A 295 7.04 -28.86 1.81
N GLU A 296 6.24 -27.81 1.97
CA GLU A 296 5.84 -26.91 0.89
C GLU A 296 5.82 -25.42 1.29
N ALA A 297 5.96 -24.55 0.30
CA ALA A 297 5.97 -23.10 0.50
C ALA A 297 4.52 -22.57 0.50
N ILE A 298 3.93 -22.43 1.68
CA ILE A 298 2.59 -21.85 1.85
C ILE A 298 2.75 -20.33 1.88
N TRP A 299 2.41 -19.71 0.75
CA TRP A 299 2.55 -18.26 0.56
C TRP A 299 1.25 -17.49 0.83
N ASP A 300 0.11 -18.18 0.77
CA ASP A 300 -1.19 -17.61 1.09
C ASP A 300 -1.43 -17.69 2.61
N PRO A 301 -1.60 -16.55 3.30
CA PRO A 301 -1.84 -16.54 4.74
C PRO A 301 -3.17 -17.20 5.15
N ALA A 302 -4.21 -17.16 4.30
CA ALA A 302 -5.49 -17.81 4.60
C ALA A 302 -5.33 -19.34 4.54
N ALA A 303 -4.56 -19.85 3.58
CA ALA A 303 -4.19 -21.26 3.52
C ALA A 303 -3.29 -21.65 4.70
N LEU A 304 -2.32 -20.82 5.07
CA LEU A 304 -1.47 -21.09 6.24
C LEU A 304 -2.31 -21.18 7.53
N LEU A 305 -3.33 -20.32 7.69
CA LEU A 305 -4.21 -20.37 8.84
C LEU A 305 -4.94 -21.71 8.99
N SER A 306 -5.32 -22.39 7.89
CA SER A 306 -6.05 -23.67 8.00
C SER A 306 -5.25 -24.79 8.65
N HIS A 307 -3.94 -24.63 8.85
CA HIS A 307 -3.08 -25.58 9.59
C HIS A 307 -3.10 -25.38 11.11
N PHE A 308 -3.78 -24.33 11.61
CA PHE A 308 -3.81 -24.02 13.03
C PHE A 308 -5.11 -24.47 13.71
N PRO A 309 -5.12 -24.58 15.05
CA PRO A 309 -6.35 -24.81 15.82
C PRO A 309 -7.38 -23.69 15.60
N PRO A 310 -8.71 -23.98 15.69
CA PRO A 310 -9.77 -23.02 15.40
C PRO A 310 -9.66 -21.67 16.11
N PHE A 311 -9.19 -21.65 17.37
CA PHE A 311 -8.98 -20.40 18.11
C PHE A 311 -7.92 -19.48 17.47
N VAL A 312 -6.84 -20.06 16.96
CA VAL A 312 -5.79 -19.30 16.25
C VAL A 312 -6.29 -18.86 14.88
N ILE A 313 -7.06 -19.69 14.19
CA ILE A 313 -7.74 -19.32 12.93
C ILE A 313 -8.63 -18.10 13.16
N PHE A 314 -9.42 -18.08 14.23
CA PHE A 314 -10.28 -16.95 14.59
C PHE A 314 -9.48 -15.66 14.80
N ILE A 315 -8.42 -15.69 15.61
CA ILE A 315 -7.57 -14.51 15.85
C ILE A 315 -6.87 -14.05 14.57
N GLY A 316 -6.30 -15.00 13.81
CA GLY A 316 -5.60 -14.72 12.56
C GLY A 316 -6.53 -14.11 11.51
N THR A 317 -7.77 -14.61 11.43
CA THR A 317 -8.81 -14.09 10.53
C THR A 317 -9.18 -12.66 10.88
N ILE A 318 -9.34 -12.33 12.17
CA ILE A 318 -9.53 -10.93 12.60
C ILE A 318 -8.35 -10.06 12.16
N GLY A 319 -7.12 -10.56 12.29
CA GLY A 319 -5.93 -9.89 11.81
C GLY A 319 -5.94 -9.59 10.31
N ILE A 320 -6.23 -10.60 9.49
CA ILE A 320 -6.29 -10.46 8.03
C ILE A 320 -7.43 -9.53 7.61
N ILE A 321 -8.61 -9.65 8.25
CA ILE A 321 -9.75 -8.74 8.04
C ILE A 321 -9.33 -7.31 8.31
N LEU A 322 -8.71 -7.04 9.47
CA LEU A 322 -8.24 -5.70 9.82
C LEU A 322 -7.22 -5.19 8.80
N ALA A 323 -6.22 -6.00 8.45
CA ALA A 323 -5.19 -5.64 7.47
C ALA A 323 -5.77 -5.29 6.11
N ALA A 324 -6.55 -6.21 5.56
CA ALA A 324 -7.15 -6.05 4.24
C ALA A 324 -8.08 -4.84 4.23
N LEU A 325 -8.93 -4.68 5.24
CA LEU A 325 -9.89 -3.59 5.32
C LEU A 325 -9.20 -2.22 5.45
N THR A 326 -8.19 -2.08 6.31
CA THR A 326 -7.48 -0.81 6.49
C THR A 326 -6.71 -0.42 5.25
N THR A 327 -5.97 -1.36 4.65
CA THR A 327 -5.22 -1.10 3.41
C THR A 327 -6.16 -0.75 2.27
N ASN A 328 -7.27 -1.46 2.13
CA ASN A 328 -8.13 -1.33 0.98
C ASN A 328 -8.89 0.00 0.97
N VAL A 329 -9.44 0.37 2.13
CA VAL A 329 -10.19 1.61 2.28
C VAL A 329 -9.27 2.83 2.15
N ALA A 330 -8.04 2.76 2.65
CA ALA A 330 -7.07 3.85 2.54
C ALA A 330 -6.46 4.01 1.14
N ALA A 331 -5.97 2.93 0.54
CA ALA A 331 -5.15 2.99 -0.67
C ALA A 331 -5.97 2.89 -1.98
N ASN A 332 -7.10 2.20 -1.95
CA ASN A 332 -7.80 1.79 -3.17
C ASN A 332 -9.16 2.45 -3.36
N VAL A 333 -9.78 2.98 -2.31
CA VAL A 333 -11.04 3.74 -2.42
C VAL A 333 -10.78 5.22 -2.70
N VAL A 334 -9.72 5.79 -2.12
CA VAL A 334 -9.40 7.21 -2.24
C VAL A 334 -9.07 7.58 -3.69
N ALA A 335 -8.23 6.81 -4.38
CA ALA A 335 -7.77 7.17 -5.72
C ALA A 335 -8.91 7.24 -6.77
N PRO A 336 -9.86 6.28 -6.84
CA PRO A 336 -11.05 6.40 -7.68
C PRO A 336 -11.94 7.60 -7.31
N ALA A 337 -12.10 7.91 -6.02
CA ALA A 337 -12.84 9.08 -5.58
C ALA A 337 -12.20 10.38 -6.09
N ARG A 338 -10.87 10.52 -5.94
CA ARG A 338 -10.11 11.66 -6.47
C ARG A 338 -10.12 11.73 -8.00
N ALA A 339 -10.12 10.59 -8.68
CA ALA A 339 -10.26 10.55 -10.13
C ALA A 339 -11.65 11.04 -10.57
N ALA A 340 -12.71 10.64 -9.87
CA ALA A 340 -14.07 11.12 -10.11
C ALA A 340 -14.21 12.63 -9.86
N GLU A 341 -13.59 13.16 -8.81
CA GLU A 341 -13.51 14.60 -8.54
C GLU A 341 -12.76 15.37 -9.64
N ASN A 342 -11.65 14.81 -10.15
CA ASN A 342 -10.91 15.42 -11.25
C ASN A 342 -11.72 15.41 -12.57
N LEU A 343 -12.55 14.39 -12.80
CA LEU A 343 -13.44 14.30 -13.96
C LEU A 343 -14.67 15.22 -13.83
N TYR A 344 -15.22 15.35 -12.62
CA TYR A 344 -16.45 16.12 -12.36
C TYR A 344 -16.30 17.08 -11.16
N PRO A 345 -15.52 18.16 -11.28
CA PRO A 345 -15.18 19.04 -10.15
C PRO A 345 -16.37 19.69 -9.44
N LYS A 346 -17.50 19.87 -10.13
CA LYS A 346 -18.71 20.54 -9.60
C LYS A 346 -19.75 19.60 -8.97
N LYS A 347 -19.56 18.27 -9.05
CA LYS A 347 -20.56 17.27 -8.62
C LYS A 347 -19.99 16.22 -7.67
N SER A 348 -18.96 16.53 -6.87
CA SER A 348 -18.44 15.54 -5.92
C SER A 348 -19.55 15.10 -4.95
N PRO A 349 -19.92 13.81 -4.92
CA PRO A 349 -20.92 13.30 -3.98
C PRO A 349 -20.31 12.97 -2.61
N LEU A 350 -19.00 13.17 -2.41
CA LEU A 350 -18.28 12.80 -1.20
C LEU A 350 -17.71 14.06 -0.51
N PRO A 351 -17.82 14.16 0.82
CA PRO A 351 -17.24 15.28 1.57
C PRO A 351 -15.72 15.28 1.38
N ALA A 352 -15.14 16.49 1.23
CA ALA A 352 -13.71 16.72 1.08
C ALA A 352 -12.93 15.91 2.13
N VAL A 353 -11.91 15.16 1.69
CA VAL A 353 -11.09 14.29 2.55
C VAL A 353 -9.90 15.10 3.09
N PRO A 354 -9.91 15.52 4.37
CA PRO A 354 -8.71 16.08 4.98
C PRO A 354 -7.82 14.91 5.41
N PHE A 355 -6.64 14.80 4.82
CA PHE A 355 -5.56 13.95 5.33
C PHE A 355 -4.79 14.68 6.41
#